data_AF-A0A0J8RE00-F1
#
_entry.id   AF-A0A0J8RE00-F1
#
_cell.length_a   1.000
_cell.length_b   1.000
_cell.length_c   1.000
_cell.angle_alpha   90.00
_cell.angle_beta   90.00
_cell.angle_gamma   90.00
#
_symmetry.space_group_name_H-M   'P 1'
#
loop_
_entity.id
_entity.type
_entity.pdbx_description
1 polymer ?
#
loop_
_entity_poly.entity_id
_entity_poly.type
_entity_poly.pdbx_seq_one_letter_code
_entity_poly.pdbx_strand_id
1 'polypeptide(L)'
;MPSTIQRLRIFRYAKFDIDALCCLASRLRSGISCFCDTSQAPFNGSLNWAVSVFFVDGVEWLLRSPLNENGAILCPQTNSMLLESEAVTIKYIRAHSSIPVPEIFAYSCSKENEIGIPYILMSKAPGYPLRLHWTHMSPEGKAKILRQLGSITWQLCQLKFDQIVSLFEGAHDPVIKTCLTRGLLVHERHTLDLPRGPFASATDFYKALISAFQEHASILPLSPRCFFAPLPLPEEYEDNSQFQRSRDRWHDFVALGSKIRVAPKTGQITRS
;
A
#
# COMPACT_ATOMS: atom_id res chain seq x y z
N MET A 1 -12.05 4.89 -42.35
CA MET A 1 -11.61 3.96 -41.30
C MET A 1 -11.49 4.72 -40.00
N PRO A 2 -12.15 4.36 -38.90
CA PRO A 2 -11.87 4.98 -37.63
C PRO A 2 -10.53 4.41 -37.13
N SER A 3 -9.52 5.26 -37.06
CA SER A 3 -8.28 4.95 -36.36
C SER A 3 -8.62 4.70 -34.89
N THR A 4 -8.60 3.43 -34.49
CA THR A 4 -8.67 3.07 -33.08
C THR A 4 -7.46 3.72 -32.40
N ILE A 5 -7.69 4.84 -31.71
CA ILE A 5 -6.65 5.50 -30.90
C ILE A 5 -6.26 4.48 -29.83
N GLN A 6 -5.18 3.75 -30.09
CA GLN A 6 -4.64 2.78 -29.14
C GLN A 6 -4.14 3.57 -27.94
N ARG A 7 -4.91 3.55 -26.85
CA ARG A 7 -4.56 4.25 -25.62
C ARG A 7 -3.19 3.74 -25.16
N LEU A 8 -2.19 4.64 -25.18
CA LEU A 8 -0.82 4.33 -24.80
C LEU A 8 -0.81 3.68 -23.41
N ARG A 9 -0.14 2.52 -23.29
CA ARG A 9 -0.21 1.67 -22.10
C ARG A 9 0.39 2.36 -20.88
N ILE A 10 1.34 3.27 -21.10
CA ILE A 10 1.99 4.04 -20.04
C ILE A 10 1.01 4.90 -19.22
N PHE A 11 -0.07 5.40 -19.84
CA PHE A 11 -1.08 6.23 -19.19
C PHE A 11 -2.21 5.43 -18.53
N ARG A 12 -1.93 4.19 -18.14
CA ARG A 12 -2.90 3.31 -17.47
C ARG A 12 -3.39 3.89 -16.14
N TYR A 13 -2.49 4.46 -15.34
CA TYR A 13 -2.79 4.91 -13.97
C TYR A 13 -2.89 6.43 -13.81
N ALA A 14 -2.20 7.19 -14.66
CA ALA A 14 -2.30 8.65 -14.68
C ALA A 14 -1.91 9.20 -16.05
N LYS A 15 -2.40 10.39 -16.39
CA LYS A 15 -1.81 11.22 -17.45
C LYS A 15 -0.73 12.09 -16.82
N PHE A 16 0.41 12.20 -17.49
CA PHE A 16 1.56 12.98 -17.03
C PHE A 16 2.40 13.42 -18.22
N ASP A 17 3.21 14.44 -18.04
CA ASP A 17 4.07 15.00 -19.08
C ASP A 17 5.38 14.22 -19.19
N ILE A 18 5.56 13.50 -20.31
CA ILE A 18 6.74 12.67 -20.58
C ILE A 18 7.94 13.54 -20.97
N ASP A 19 7.71 14.64 -21.68
CA ASP A 19 8.78 15.52 -22.12
C ASP A 19 9.36 16.27 -20.91
N ALA A 20 8.51 16.76 -20.01
CA ALA A 20 8.92 17.34 -18.73
C ALA A 20 9.71 16.33 -17.87
N LEU A 21 9.25 15.07 -17.82
CA LEU A 21 9.98 13.99 -17.14
C LEU A 21 11.38 13.78 -17.73
N CYS A 22 11.50 13.68 -19.05
CA CYS A 22 12.78 13.45 -19.71
C CYS A 22 13.70 14.68 -19.57
N CYS A 23 13.17 15.90 -19.65
CA CYS A 23 13.89 17.14 -19.39
C CYS A 23 14.45 17.18 -17.96
N LEU A 24 13.63 16.85 -16.96
CA LEU A 24 14.07 16.79 -15.57
C LEU A 24 15.15 15.72 -15.38
N ALA A 25 14.93 14.50 -15.88
CA ALA A 25 15.84 13.38 -15.73
C ALA A 25 17.20 13.65 -16.41
N SER A 26 17.19 14.21 -17.63
CA SER A 26 18.40 14.65 -18.33
C SER A 26 19.16 15.72 -17.55
N ARG A 27 18.46 16.76 -17.06
CA ARG A 27 19.06 17.82 -16.23
C ARG A 27 19.73 17.27 -14.97
N LEU A 28 19.05 16.37 -14.25
CA LEU A 28 19.59 15.74 -13.04
C LEU A 28 20.79 14.83 -13.34
N ARG A 29 20.96 14.42 -14.59
CA ARG A 29 22.05 13.56 -15.05
C ARG A 29 23.02 14.25 -16.00
N SER A 30 23.34 15.51 -15.71
CA SER A 30 24.35 16.29 -16.45
C SER A 30 24.09 16.39 -17.96
N GLY A 31 22.82 16.40 -18.37
CA GLY A 31 22.41 16.58 -19.77
C GLY A 31 22.37 15.31 -20.61
N ILE A 32 22.56 14.12 -20.02
CA ILE A 32 22.48 12.85 -20.76
C ILE A 32 21.04 12.63 -21.24
N SER A 33 20.89 12.46 -22.56
CA SER A 33 19.58 12.22 -23.18
C SER A 33 18.93 10.93 -22.66
N CYS A 34 17.61 10.98 -22.50
CA CYS A 34 16.79 9.86 -22.07
C CYS A 34 15.43 9.88 -22.77
N PHE A 35 14.73 8.75 -22.69
CA PHE A 35 13.38 8.60 -23.19
C PHE A 35 12.55 7.71 -22.27
N CYS A 36 11.23 7.82 -22.39
CA CYS A 36 10.29 6.93 -21.72
C CYS A 36 9.45 6.22 -22.79
N ASP A 37 9.56 4.89 -22.88
CA ASP A 37 8.81 4.10 -23.86
C ASP A 37 7.30 4.20 -23.56
N THR A 38 6.53 4.82 -24.46
CA THR A 38 5.09 5.02 -24.29
C THR A 38 4.27 3.73 -24.44
N SER A 39 4.84 2.70 -25.04
CA SER A 39 4.23 1.38 -25.19
C SER A 39 4.39 0.49 -23.95
N GLN A 40 5.28 0.89 -23.03
CA GLN A 40 5.54 0.12 -21.82
C GLN A 40 4.29 -0.01 -20.95
N ALA A 41 4.13 -1.16 -20.31
CA ALA A 41 3.13 -1.34 -19.28
C ALA A 41 3.73 -0.90 -17.94
N PRO A 42 3.10 0.03 -17.20
CA PRO A 42 3.57 0.39 -15.88
C PRO A 42 3.59 -0.82 -14.95
N PHE A 43 4.66 -0.95 -14.16
CA PHE A 43 4.68 -1.85 -13.01
C PHE A 43 3.71 -1.32 -11.97
N ASN A 44 3.08 -2.20 -11.19
CA ASN A 44 2.21 -1.78 -10.10
C ASN A 44 2.33 -2.67 -8.87
N GLY A 45 2.23 -2.04 -7.70
CA GLY A 45 2.03 -2.70 -6.42
C GLY A 45 0.66 -2.32 -5.86
N SER A 46 0.52 -2.43 -4.53
CA SER A 46 -0.72 -2.04 -3.83
C SER A 46 -0.86 -0.54 -3.57
N LEU A 47 0.26 0.20 -3.50
CA LEU A 47 0.29 1.62 -3.16
C LEU A 47 0.78 2.51 -4.30
N ASN A 48 1.63 1.98 -5.18
CA ASN A 48 2.32 2.78 -6.19
C ASN A 48 2.36 2.02 -7.52
N TRP A 49 2.48 2.79 -8.60
CA TRP A 49 2.87 2.31 -9.91
C TRP A 49 4.22 2.93 -10.31
N ALA A 50 4.89 2.33 -11.29
CA ALA A 50 6.16 2.85 -11.79
C ALA A 50 6.35 2.59 -13.28
N VAL A 51 7.13 3.46 -13.92
CA VAL A 51 7.58 3.35 -15.31
C VAL A 51 9.08 3.58 -15.39
N SER A 52 9.72 3.00 -16.39
CA SER A 52 11.14 3.13 -16.63
C SER A 52 11.45 4.34 -17.52
N VAL A 53 12.54 5.02 -17.16
CA VAL A 53 13.19 6.06 -17.96
C VAL A 53 14.55 5.51 -18.38
N PHE A 54 14.79 5.46 -19.69
CA PHE A 54 15.97 4.85 -20.29
C PHE A 54 16.91 5.93 -20.80
N PHE A 55 18.16 5.88 -20.38
CA PHE A 55 19.19 6.78 -20.88
C PHE A 55 19.96 6.13 -22.03
N VAL A 56 20.49 6.97 -22.92
CA VAL A 56 21.26 6.52 -24.09
C VAL A 56 22.53 5.74 -23.74
N ASP A 57 23.03 5.90 -22.51
CA ASP A 57 24.19 5.18 -21.97
C ASP A 57 23.83 3.82 -21.32
N GLY A 58 22.57 3.39 -21.46
CA GLY A 58 22.09 2.07 -21.02
C GLY A 58 21.65 2.00 -19.56
N VAL A 59 21.80 3.08 -18.79
CA VAL A 59 21.29 3.12 -17.41
C VAL A 59 19.79 3.41 -17.39
N GLU A 60 19.12 2.84 -16.41
CA GLU A 60 17.67 2.91 -16.25
C GLU A 60 17.29 3.51 -14.90
N TRP A 61 16.40 4.49 -14.94
CA TRP A 61 15.75 5.07 -13.77
C TRP A 61 14.28 4.67 -13.72
N LEU A 62 13.66 4.84 -12.55
CA LEU A 62 12.24 4.62 -12.33
C LEU A 62 11.57 5.91 -11.91
N LEU A 63 10.49 6.26 -12.61
CA LEU A 63 9.47 7.16 -12.09
C LEU A 63 8.43 6.33 -11.35
N ARG A 64 8.26 6.57 -10.06
CA ARG A 64 7.25 5.92 -9.22
C ARG A 64 6.22 6.94 -8.74
N SER A 65 4.94 6.59 -8.74
CA SER A 65 3.86 7.49 -8.37
C SER A 65 2.74 6.73 -7.64
N PRO A 66 1.95 7.39 -6.77
CA PRO A 66 0.88 6.73 -6.03
C PRO A 66 -0.24 6.22 -6.93
N LEU A 67 -0.81 5.08 -6.56
CA LEU A 67 -2.08 4.58 -7.11
C LEU A 67 -3.22 5.27 -6.36
N ASN A 68 -3.83 6.30 -6.96
CA ASN A 68 -4.90 7.06 -6.30
C ASN A 68 -6.27 6.35 -6.41
N GLU A 69 -6.78 6.13 -7.62
CA GLU A 69 -8.16 5.62 -7.80
C GLU A 69 -8.30 4.11 -7.59
N ASN A 70 -7.23 3.35 -7.86
CA ASN A 70 -7.22 1.89 -7.78
C ASN A 70 -6.20 1.36 -6.74
N GLY A 71 -5.74 2.23 -5.84
CA GLY A 71 -4.79 1.86 -4.80
C GLY A 71 -5.47 1.39 -3.52
N ALA A 72 -4.66 0.89 -2.58
CA ALA A 72 -5.16 0.50 -1.26
C ALA A 72 -5.61 1.68 -0.37
N ILE A 73 -5.31 2.93 -0.79
CA ILE A 73 -5.63 4.17 -0.08
C ILE A 73 -6.15 5.19 -1.10
N LEU A 74 -7.44 5.52 -1.00
CA LEU A 74 -8.14 6.43 -1.90
C LEU A 74 -8.13 7.89 -1.39
N CYS A 75 -7.01 8.32 -0.80
CA CYS A 75 -6.85 9.66 -0.23
C CYS A 75 -5.55 10.29 -0.75
N PRO A 76 -5.64 11.30 -1.65
CA PRO A 76 -4.46 11.97 -2.20
C PRO A 76 -3.51 12.54 -1.14
N GLN A 77 -4.05 13.10 -0.07
CA GLN A 77 -3.28 13.68 1.03
C GLN A 77 -2.47 12.59 1.77
N THR A 78 -3.10 11.45 2.06
CA THR A 78 -2.43 10.31 2.69
C THR A 78 -1.36 9.71 1.77
N ASN A 79 -1.65 9.58 0.47
CA ASN A 79 -0.69 9.12 -0.52
C ASN A 79 0.51 10.08 -0.65
N SER A 80 0.28 11.38 -0.53
CA SER A 80 1.35 12.40 -0.55
C SER A 80 2.27 12.27 0.67
N MET A 81 1.70 12.06 1.86
CA MET A 81 2.49 11.80 3.08
C MET A 81 3.30 10.50 2.98
N LEU A 82 2.71 9.43 2.43
CA LEU A 82 3.42 8.16 2.20
C LEU A 82 4.57 8.32 1.20
N LEU A 83 4.36 9.10 0.14
CA LEU A 83 5.38 9.38 -0.86
C LEU A 83 6.57 10.12 -0.25
N GLU A 84 6.29 11.21 0.48
CA GLU A 84 7.34 11.97 1.18
C GLU A 84 8.11 11.05 2.12
N SER A 85 7.39 10.29 2.94
CA SER A 85 8.01 9.43 3.93
C SER A 85 8.85 8.31 3.32
N GLU A 86 8.40 7.75 2.20
CA GLU A 86 9.18 6.77 1.44
C GLU A 86 10.49 7.38 0.91
N ALA A 87 10.42 8.55 0.27
CA ALA A 87 11.60 9.21 -0.28
C ALA A 87 12.63 9.55 0.82
N VAL A 88 12.15 10.13 1.92
CA VAL A 88 12.99 10.51 3.07
C VAL A 88 13.59 9.29 3.75
N THR A 89 12.82 8.21 3.93
CA THR A 89 13.31 6.98 4.55
C THR A 89 14.40 6.31 3.71
N ILE A 90 14.24 6.27 2.38
CA ILE A 90 15.26 5.71 1.49
C ILE A 90 16.55 6.55 1.55
N LYS A 91 16.44 7.89 1.50
CA LYS A 91 17.60 8.79 1.67
C LYS A 91 18.29 8.56 3.02
N TYR A 92 17.52 8.45 4.10
CA TYR A 92 18.05 8.24 5.44
C TYR A 92 18.80 6.91 5.56
N ILE A 93 18.23 5.80 5.07
CA ILE A 93 18.88 4.48 5.07
C ILE A 93 20.18 4.53 4.26
N ARG A 94 20.17 5.18 3.09
CA ARG A 94 21.36 5.33 2.25
C ARG A 94 22.50 6.09 2.95
N ALA A 95 22.16 7.15 3.69
CA ALA A 95 23.14 7.98 4.38
C ALA A 95 23.73 7.31 5.64
N HIS A 96 22.97 6.41 6.29
CA HIS A 96 23.32 5.85 7.61
C HIS A 96 23.61 4.34 7.59
N SER A 97 23.65 3.70 6.43
CA SER A 97 23.94 2.27 6.32
C SER A 97 24.65 1.93 5.00
N SER A 98 25.17 0.71 4.90
CA SER A 98 25.73 0.19 3.64
C SER A 98 24.69 -0.60 2.84
N ILE A 99 23.40 -0.50 3.17
CA ILE A 99 22.33 -1.24 2.50
C ILE A 99 22.17 -0.67 1.08
N PRO A 100 22.17 -1.51 0.03
CA PRO A 100 22.02 -1.06 -1.35
C PRO A 100 20.56 -0.70 -1.65
N VAL A 101 20.12 0.47 -1.18
CA VAL A 101 18.80 1.04 -1.51
C VAL A 101 18.87 1.90 -2.78
N PRO A 102 17.76 2.06 -3.52
CA PRO A 102 17.68 3.00 -4.64
C PRO A 102 18.15 4.41 -4.26
N GLU A 103 18.78 5.09 -5.20
CA GLU A 103 19.11 6.51 -5.08
C GLU A 103 17.90 7.35 -5.47
N ILE A 104 17.50 8.29 -4.61
CA ILE A 104 16.43 9.25 -4.91
C ILE A 104 17.05 10.48 -5.56
N PHE A 105 16.70 10.75 -6.81
CA PHE A 105 17.20 11.91 -7.55
C PHE A 105 16.30 13.14 -7.36
N ALA A 106 14.98 12.94 -7.38
CA ALA A 106 13.99 13.98 -7.15
C ALA A 106 12.66 13.35 -6.70
N TYR A 107 11.84 14.12 -5.99
CA TYR A 107 10.45 13.72 -5.70
C TYR A 107 9.57 14.97 -5.57
N SER A 108 8.28 14.80 -5.84
CA SER A 108 7.25 15.81 -5.56
C SER A 108 6.01 15.14 -5.00
N CYS A 109 5.47 15.69 -3.92
CA CYS A 109 4.28 15.18 -3.25
C CYS A 109 2.98 15.75 -3.84
N SER A 110 3.07 16.75 -4.72
CA SER A 110 1.91 17.48 -5.25
C SER A 110 1.84 17.36 -6.77
N LYS A 111 0.67 17.65 -7.36
CA LYS A 111 0.48 17.66 -8.82
C LYS A 111 0.96 18.95 -9.48
N GLU A 112 1.16 19.99 -8.68
CA GLU A 112 1.61 21.32 -9.07
C GLU A 112 3.12 21.29 -9.36
N ASN A 113 3.52 20.49 -10.34
CA ASN A 113 4.88 20.36 -10.85
C ASN A 113 4.87 20.12 -12.37
N GLU A 114 6.02 20.26 -13.03
CA GLU A 114 6.15 20.17 -14.49
C GLU A 114 5.65 18.83 -15.07
N ILE A 115 5.70 17.73 -14.32
CA ILE A 115 5.28 16.38 -14.76
C ILE A 115 3.76 16.18 -14.59
N GLY A 116 3.11 16.96 -13.71
CA GLY A 116 1.65 16.94 -13.50
C GLY A 116 1.13 15.82 -12.59
N ILE A 117 2.02 15.06 -11.94
CA ILE A 117 1.68 14.00 -10.96
C ILE A 117 2.64 14.02 -9.78
N PRO A 118 2.25 13.51 -8.58
CA PRO A 118 3.21 13.24 -7.51
C PRO A 118 4.13 12.10 -7.93
N TYR A 119 5.41 12.19 -7.61
CA TYR A 119 6.38 11.18 -8.03
C TYR A 119 7.60 11.06 -7.12
N ILE A 120 8.29 9.94 -7.24
CA ILE A 120 9.68 9.73 -6.83
C ILE A 120 10.43 9.29 -8.09
N LEU A 121 11.47 10.03 -8.47
CA LEU A 121 12.40 9.69 -9.53
C LEU A 121 13.67 9.12 -8.89
N MET A 122 13.98 7.86 -9.21
CA MET A 122 15.03 7.11 -8.51
C MET A 122 15.76 6.13 -9.42
N SER A 123 16.93 5.66 -8.99
CA SER A 123 17.68 4.60 -9.70
C SER A 123 16.89 3.28 -9.70
N LYS A 124 16.99 2.48 -10.76
CA LYS A 124 16.51 1.09 -10.72
C LYS A 124 17.48 0.20 -9.94
N ALA A 125 16.96 -0.55 -8.96
CA ALA A 125 17.75 -1.54 -8.25
C ALA A 125 18.14 -2.68 -9.21
N PRO A 126 19.43 -3.07 -9.30
CA PRO A 126 19.86 -4.17 -10.16
C PRO A 126 19.43 -5.52 -9.58
N GLY A 127 19.14 -6.48 -10.47
CA GLY A 127 18.87 -7.88 -10.12
C GLY A 127 17.44 -8.32 -10.39
N TYR A 128 17.06 -9.45 -9.78
CA TYR A 128 15.80 -10.15 -10.03
C TYR A 128 15.01 -10.35 -8.73
N PRO A 129 13.67 -10.32 -8.78
CA PRO A 129 12.85 -10.65 -7.62
C PRO A 129 13.15 -12.07 -7.10
N LEU A 130 13.51 -12.18 -5.82
CA LEU A 130 13.89 -13.44 -5.18
C LEU A 130 12.84 -14.55 -5.35
N ARG A 131 11.55 -14.19 -5.34
CA ARG A 131 10.42 -15.14 -5.52
C ARG A 131 10.53 -16.00 -6.77
N LEU A 132 11.16 -15.50 -7.84
CA LEU A 132 11.28 -16.19 -9.12
C LEU A 132 12.35 -17.27 -9.10
N HIS A 133 13.31 -17.19 -8.18
CA HIS A 133 14.48 -18.06 -8.14
C HIS A 133 14.56 -18.91 -6.87
N TRP A 134 13.85 -18.55 -5.80
CA TRP A 134 13.98 -19.17 -4.47
C TRP A 134 13.80 -20.69 -4.50
N THR A 135 12.78 -21.20 -5.19
CA THR A 135 12.47 -22.64 -5.26
C THR A 135 13.57 -23.45 -5.93
N HIS A 136 14.18 -22.89 -6.98
CA HIS A 136 15.21 -23.54 -7.80
C HIS A 136 16.64 -23.29 -7.31
N MET A 137 16.79 -22.51 -6.24
CA MET A 137 18.10 -22.15 -5.69
C MET A 137 18.67 -23.29 -4.84
N SER A 138 19.98 -23.53 -4.96
CA SER A 138 20.70 -24.51 -4.14
C SER A 138 20.65 -24.15 -2.65
N PRO A 139 20.84 -25.12 -1.75
CA PRO A 139 20.95 -24.85 -0.31
C PRO A 139 22.00 -23.78 0.02
N GLU A 140 23.15 -23.79 -0.65
CA GLU A 140 24.25 -22.82 -0.46
C GLU A 140 23.82 -21.41 -0.91
N GLY A 141 23.12 -21.32 -2.04
CA GLY A 141 22.54 -20.06 -2.52
C GLY A 141 21.53 -19.49 -1.52
N LYS A 142 20.62 -20.32 -1.01
CA LYS A 142 19.65 -19.92 0.02
C LYS A 142 20.36 -19.46 1.29
N ALA A 143 21.38 -20.19 1.75
CA ALA A 143 22.18 -19.82 2.91
C ALA A 143 22.87 -18.45 2.72
N LYS A 144 23.41 -18.18 1.52
CA LYS A 144 24.00 -16.87 1.19
C LYS A 144 22.96 -15.75 1.27
N ILE A 145 21.78 -15.94 0.68
CA ILE A 145 20.69 -14.95 0.73
C ILE A 145 20.25 -14.70 2.18
N LEU A 146 20.06 -15.75 2.98
CA LEU A 146 19.66 -15.60 4.39
C LEU A 146 20.71 -14.85 5.21
N ARG A 147 22.02 -15.06 4.97
CA ARG A 147 23.07 -14.26 5.60
C ARG A 147 23.00 -12.79 5.19
N GLN A 148 22.77 -12.49 3.92
CA GLN A 148 22.61 -11.12 3.44
C GLN A 148 21.38 -10.44 4.06
N LEU A 149 20.25 -11.14 4.13
CA LEU A 149 19.05 -10.65 4.83
C LEU A 149 19.35 -10.37 6.31
N GLY A 150 20.05 -11.27 7.00
CA GLY A 150 20.49 -11.06 8.38
C GLY A 150 21.34 -9.79 8.55
N SER A 151 22.29 -9.54 7.64
CA SER A 151 23.10 -8.31 7.64
C SER A 151 22.27 -7.05 7.42
N ILE A 152 21.32 -7.08 6.48
CA ILE A 152 20.41 -5.96 6.21
C ILE A 152 19.52 -5.70 7.44
N THR A 153 18.90 -6.74 8.00
CA THR A 153 18.07 -6.62 9.21
C THR A 153 18.87 -6.07 10.38
N TRP A 154 20.09 -6.56 10.61
CA TRP A 154 20.98 -6.06 11.66
C TRP A 154 21.26 -4.56 11.52
N GLN A 155 21.62 -4.11 10.31
CA GLN A 155 21.87 -2.70 10.02
C GLN A 155 20.64 -1.84 10.24
N LEU A 156 19.46 -2.27 9.75
CA LEU A 156 18.21 -1.55 10.00
C LEU A 156 17.88 -1.47 11.50
N CYS A 157 18.18 -2.50 12.29
CA CYS A 157 17.99 -2.47 13.75
C CYS A 157 18.95 -1.51 14.49
N GLN A 158 20.05 -1.09 13.86
CA GLN A 158 20.93 -0.06 14.43
C GLN A 158 20.39 1.36 14.19
N LEU A 159 19.51 1.53 13.19
CA LEU A 159 18.83 2.80 12.90
C LEU A 159 17.67 2.99 13.88
N LYS A 160 17.98 3.50 15.07
CA LYS A 160 17.03 3.62 16.18
C LYS A 160 16.41 5.02 16.24
N PHE A 161 15.14 5.04 16.62
CA PHE A 161 14.37 6.24 16.94
C PHE A 161 13.71 6.05 18.30
N ASP A 162 13.54 7.12 19.05
CA ASP A 162 12.91 7.07 20.39
C ASP A 162 11.39 6.83 20.33
N GLN A 163 10.79 6.94 19.13
CA GLN A 163 9.36 6.84 18.92
C GLN A 163 9.03 5.99 17.67
N ILE A 164 7.86 5.34 17.66
CA ILE A 164 7.35 4.58 16.51
C ILE A 164 6.57 5.52 15.59
N VAL A 165 7.15 5.83 14.43
CA VAL A 165 6.77 6.99 13.60
C VAL A 165 7.14 6.80 12.14
N SER A 166 6.79 7.79 11.30
CA SER A 166 7.27 7.92 9.93
C SER A 166 8.14 9.18 9.79
N LEU A 167 9.15 9.10 8.91
CA LEU A 167 10.09 10.18 8.64
C LEU A 167 9.54 11.12 7.57
N PHE A 168 9.83 12.42 7.67
CA PHE A 168 9.44 13.46 6.73
C PHE A 168 10.61 14.43 6.51
N GLU A 169 10.56 15.24 5.46
CA GLU A 169 11.64 16.16 5.14
C GLU A 169 11.74 17.23 6.24
N GLY A 170 12.96 17.52 6.69
CA GLY A 170 13.25 18.57 7.66
C GLY A 170 14.36 19.48 7.17
N ALA A 171 14.58 20.61 7.87
CA ALA A 171 15.53 21.63 7.44
C ALA A 171 17.00 21.15 7.44
N HIS A 172 17.35 20.25 8.36
CA HIS A 172 18.70 19.70 8.52
C HIS A 172 18.67 18.18 8.64
N ASP A 173 17.77 17.67 9.49
CA ASP A 173 17.55 16.24 9.69
C ASP A 173 16.08 15.87 9.42
N PRO A 174 15.78 14.61 9.07
CA PRO A 174 14.41 14.15 8.93
C PRO A 174 13.59 14.41 10.20
N VAL A 175 12.40 14.96 10.02
CA VAL A 175 11.48 15.18 11.14
C VAL A 175 10.54 13.99 11.31
N ILE A 176 10.18 13.75 12.55
CA ILE A 176 9.26 12.71 12.97
C ILE A 176 7.86 13.30 13.06
N LYS A 177 6.86 12.67 12.43
CA LYS A 177 5.45 13.07 12.55
C LYS A 177 4.54 11.86 12.84
N THR A 178 3.47 11.73 12.07
CA THR A 178 2.48 10.66 12.14
C THR A 178 3.09 9.30 11.76
N CYS A 179 2.49 8.21 12.26
CA CYS A 179 2.82 6.84 11.95
C CYS A 179 1.95 6.37 10.77
N LEU A 180 2.59 6.21 9.60
CA LEU A 180 1.95 5.80 8.35
C LEU A 180 1.93 4.27 8.17
N THR A 181 1.84 3.49 9.26
CA THR A 181 1.79 2.03 9.12
C THR A 181 0.53 1.59 8.39
N ARG A 182 0.65 0.55 7.55
CA ARG A 182 -0.49 0.01 6.78
C ARG A 182 -1.66 -0.34 7.69
N GLY A 183 -1.40 -0.85 8.89
CA GLY A 183 -2.42 -1.17 9.89
C GLY A 183 -3.36 -0.01 10.22
N LEU A 184 -2.87 1.23 10.17
CA LEU A 184 -3.66 2.44 10.47
C LEU A 184 -4.25 3.12 9.21
N LEU A 185 -3.85 2.72 7.99
CA LEU A 185 -4.20 3.46 6.78
C LEU A 185 -5.10 2.71 5.80
N VAL A 186 -4.81 1.42 5.55
CA VAL A 186 -5.48 0.65 4.49
C VAL A 186 -6.88 0.23 4.92
N HIS A 187 -7.71 -0.16 3.95
CA HIS A 187 -9.14 -0.46 4.17
C HIS A 187 -9.86 0.70 4.85
N GLU A 188 -9.65 1.91 4.31
CA GLU A 188 -10.27 3.14 4.79
C GLU A 188 -9.95 3.52 6.24
N ARG A 189 -9.07 2.81 6.95
CA ARG A 189 -8.70 3.17 8.32
C ARG A 189 -8.00 4.53 8.44
N HIS A 190 -7.51 5.09 7.33
CA HIS A 190 -7.06 6.48 7.27
C HIS A 190 -8.18 7.52 7.51
N THR A 191 -9.46 7.16 7.36
CA THR A 191 -10.61 8.04 7.61
C THR A 191 -11.08 8.02 9.07
N LEU A 192 -10.66 7.03 9.84
CA LEU A 192 -10.99 6.91 11.27
C LEU A 192 -10.24 7.96 12.08
N ASP A 193 -10.91 8.51 13.10
CA ASP A 193 -10.34 9.46 14.04
C ASP A 193 -9.56 8.72 15.14
N LEU A 194 -8.34 8.31 14.77
CA LEU A 194 -7.47 7.47 15.60
C LEU A 194 -6.20 8.22 15.97
N PRO A 195 -5.59 7.92 17.12
CA PRO A 195 -4.23 8.38 17.40
C PRO A 195 -3.29 7.80 16.36
N ARG A 196 -2.56 8.65 15.65
CA ARG A 196 -1.57 8.26 14.63
C ARG A 196 -0.14 8.52 15.09
N GLY A 197 0.10 8.52 16.40
CA GLY A 197 1.39 8.83 16.98
C GLY A 197 1.77 10.32 16.88
N PRO A 198 3.04 10.66 17.10
CA PRO A 198 4.14 9.74 17.35
C PRO A 198 3.97 8.92 18.63
N PHE A 199 4.31 7.62 18.60
CA PHE A 199 4.10 6.74 19.75
C PHE A 199 5.41 6.55 20.53
N ALA A 200 5.40 6.91 21.82
CA ALA A 200 6.58 6.78 22.69
C ALA A 200 6.86 5.34 23.14
N SER A 201 5.89 4.43 23.01
CA SER A 201 6.03 3.03 23.41
C SER A 201 5.36 2.07 22.43
N ALA A 202 5.83 0.83 22.39
CA ALA A 202 5.17 -0.25 21.66
C ALA A 202 3.74 -0.49 22.16
N THR A 203 3.51 -0.33 23.47
CA THR A 203 2.18 -0.46 24.07
C THR A 203 1.19 0.55 23.49
N ASP A 204 1.57 1.82 23.36
CA ASP A 204 0.69 2.86 22.82
C ASP A 204 0.41 2.64 21.33
N PHE A 205 1.44 2.23 20.59
CA PHE A 205 1.29 1.85 19.18
C PHE A 205 0.31 0.68 18.98
N TYR A 206 0.47 -0.40 19.76
CA TYR A 206 -0.42 -1.55 19.65
C TYR A 206 -1.83 -1.25 20.15
N LYS A 207 -2.01 -0.40 21.18
CA LYS A 207 -3.33 0.10 21.59
C LYS A 207 -4.02 0.84 20.44
N ALA A 208 -3.30 1.74 19.77
CA ALA A 208 -3.84 2.45 18.61
C ALA A 208 -4.23 1.50 17.46
N LEU A 209 -3.42 0.47 17.19
CA LEU A 209 -3.77 -0.56 16.20
C LEU A 209 -5.00 -1.37 16.60
N ILE A 210 -5.12 -1.76 17.88
CA ILE A 210 -6.29 -2.50 18.39
C ILE A 210 -7.55 -1.63 18.23
N SER A 211 -7.50 -0.36 18.65
CA SER A 211 -8.59 0.59 18.46
C SER A 211 -8.96 0.72 16.98
N ALA A 212 -7.96 0.85 16.10
CA ALA A 212 -8.19 0.93 14.66
C ALA A 212 -8.93 -0.29 14.10
N PHE A 213 -8.55 -1.49 14.54
CA PHE A 213 -9.20 -2.73 14.10
C PHE A 213 -10.59 -2.90 14.70
N GLN A 214 -10.79 -2.52 15.97
CA GLN A 214 -12.10 -2.56 16.63
C GLN A 214 -13.09 -1.59 15.99
N GLU A 215 -12.69 -0.34 15.76
CA GLU A 215 -13.52 0.67 15.12
C GLU A 215 -13.86 0.27 13.68
N HIS A 216 -12.84 -0.13 12.91
CA HIS A 216 -13.06 -0.66 11.56
C HIS A 216 -14.04 -1.83 11.56
N ALA A 217 -13.88 -2.81 12.47
CA ALA A 217 -14.81 -3.93 12.59
C ALA A 217 -16.23 -3.51 12.97
N SER A 218 -16.41 -2.42 13.73
CA SER A 218 -17.73 -1.93 14.13
C SER A 218 -18.50 -1.27 12.98
N ILE A 219 -17.79 -0.69 12.01
CA ILE A 219 -18.37 -0.04 10.82
C ILE A 219 -18.45 -0.97 9.61
N LEU A 220 -17.78 -2.13 9.64
CA LEU A 220 -17.90 -3.11 8.57
C LEU A 220 -19.39 -3.50 8.45
N PRO A 221 -19.99 -3.37 7.26
CA PRO A 221 -21.35 -3.84 7.05
C PRO A 221 -21.33 -5.35 7.22
N LEU A 222 -21.74 -5.84 8.39
CA LEU A 222 -22.14 -7.24 8.56
C LEU A 222 -23.39 -7.44 7.72
N SER A 223 -23.21 -7.67 6.42
CA SER A 223 -24.30 -8.13 5.57
C SER A 223 -24.58 -9.60 5.93
N PRO A 224 -25.83 -10.07 5.80
CA PRO A 224 -26.19 -11.48 6.00
C PRO A 224 -25.41 -12.48 5.14
N ARG A 225 -24.57 -12.03 4.21
CA ARG A 225 -23.72 -12.84 3.30
C ARG A 225 -22.22 -12.64 3.50
N CYS A 226 -21.78 -11.94 4.55
CA CYS A 226 -20.34 -11.73 4.81
C CYS A 226 -19.59 -13.02 5.17
N PHE A 227 -20.32 -14.03 5.65
CA PHE A 227 -19.82 -15.39 5.74
C PHE A 227 -20.49 -16.21 4.65
N PHE A 228 -19.70 -16.68 3.67
CA PHE A 228 -20.14 -17.73 2.76
C PHE A 228 -20.20 -19.04 3.57
N ALA A 229 -21.24 -19.20 4.39
CA ALA A 229 -21.65 -20.54 4.76
C ALA A 229 -22.00 -21.26 3.45
N PRO A 230 -21.37 -22.41 3.14
CA PRO A 230 -21.66 -23.16 1.94
C PRO A 230 -23.17 -23.35 1.84
N LEU A 231 -23.75 -23.02 0.68
CA LEU A 231 -25.17 -23.26 0.44
C LEU A 231 -25.36 -24.78 0.46
N PRO A 232 -26.20 -25.35 1.34
CA PRO A 232 -26.48 -26.78 1.32
C PRO A 232 -27.02 -27.15 -0.05
N LEU A 233 -26.35 -28.07 -0.77
CA LEU A 233 -26.85 -28.61 -2.03
C LEU A 233 -27.51 -29.97 -1.76
N PRO A 234 -28.68 -30.28 -2.34
CA PRO A 234 -29.35 -31.57 -2.12
C PRO A 234 -28.45 -32.79 -2.39
N GLU A 235 -27.54 -32.66 -3.36
CA GLU A 235 -26.58 -33.69 -3.79
C GLU A 235 -25.52 -34.04 -2.71
N GLU A 236 -25.32 -33.18 -1.71
CA GLU A 236 -24.34 -33.37 -0.63
C GLU A 236 -24.88 -34.21 0.55
N TYR A 237 -26.15 -34.61 0.51
CA TYR A 237 -26.82 -35.28 1.63
C TYR A 237 -27.44 -36.62 1.19
N GLU A 238 -27.22 -37.65 2.00
CA GLU A 238 -27.75 -39.00 1.76
C GLU A 238 -29.28 -39.08 1.90
N ASP A 239 -29.86 -38.16 2.68
CA ASP A 239 -31.30 -38.12 2.97
C ASP A 239 -31.85 -36.68 3.02
N ASN A 240 -33.09 -36.53 2.56
CA ASN A 240 -33.79 -35.25 2.47
C ASN A 240 -34.02 -34.61 3.84
N SER A 241 -34.15 -35.41 4.91
CA SER A 241 -34.27 -34.86 6.28
C SER A 241 -32.98 -34.18 6.76
N GLN A 242 -31.82 -34.64 6.29
CA GLN A 242 -30.52 -34.03 6.62
C GLN A 242 -30.32 -32.74 5.83
N PHE A 243 -30.71 -32.74 4.56
CA PHE A 243 -30.73 -31.55 3.71
C PHE A 243 -31.62 -30.45 4.31
N GLN A 244 -32.86 -30.78 4.71
CA GLN A 244 -33.78 -29.81 5.31
C GLN A 244 -33.23 -29.21 6.61
N ARG A 245 -32.71 -30.04 7.53
CA ARG A 245 -32.09 -29.54 8.77
C ARG A 245 -30.89 -28.63 8.52
N SER A 246 -30.08 -28.94 7.52
CA SER A 246 -28.90 -28.13 7.17
C SER A 246 -29.30 -26.82 6.50
N ARG A 247 -30.33 -26.84 5.65
CA ARG A 247 -30.94 -25.65 5.04
C ARG A 247 -31.56 -24.74 6.08
N ASP A 248 -32.29 -25.29 7.05
CA ASP A 248 -32.94 -24.50 8.11
C ASP A 248 -31.88 -23.84 9.01
N ARG A 249 -30.81 -24.56 9.38
CA ARG A 249 -29.65 -23.99 10.10
C ARG A 249 -28.94 -22.89 9.30
N TRP A 250 -28.81 -23.07 7.98
CA TRP A 250 -28.25 -22.05 7.11
C TRP A 250 -29.14 -20.79 7.09
N HIS A 251 -30.47 -20.97 7.02
CA HIS A 251 -31.43 -19.87 7.14
C HIS A 251 -31.36 -19.16 8.50
N ASP A 252 -31.25 -19.90 9.60
CA ASP A 252 -31.09 -19.34 10.96
C ASP A 252 -29.78 -18.54 11.09
N PHE A 253 -28.69 -19.07 10.54
CA PHE A 253 -27.38 -18.40 10.51
C PHE A 253 -27.44 -17.06 9.75
N VAL A 254 -28.12 -17.05 8.59
CA VAL A 254 -28.34 -15.83 7.79
C VAL A 254 -29.29 -14.86 8.50
N ALA A 255 -30.31 -15.36 9.21
CA ALA A 255 -31.29 -14.56 9.93
C ALA A 255 -30.72 -13.87 11.19
N LEU A 256 -29.84 -14.54 11.94
CA LEU A 256 -29.14 -13.96 13.10
C LEU A 256 -28.25 -12.75 12.73
N GLY A 257 -27.85 -12.63 11.46
CA GLY A 257 -27.15 -11.45 10.91
C GLY A 257 -28.04 -10.22 10.68
N SER A 258 -29.37 -10.35 10.80
CA SER A 258 -30.32 -9.24 10.69
C SER A 258 -30.67 -8.74 12.09
N LYS A 259 -29.87 -7.81 12.63
CA LYS A 259 -30.02 -7.18 13.97
C LYS A 259 -31.40 -7.34 14.62
N ILE A 260 -31.46 -8.04 15.76
CA ILE A 260 -32.50 -7.81 16.76
C ILE A 260 -32.37 -6.34 17.20
N ARG A 261 -33.24 -5.47 16.69
CA ARG A 261 -33.44 -4.15 17.28
C ARG A 261 -33.90 -4.39 18.71
N VAL A 262 -33.11 -3.94 19.68
CA VAL A 262 -33.55 -3.79 21.07
C VAL A 262 -34.82 -2.93 21.05
N ALA A 263 -35.96 -3.54 21.31
CA ALA A 263 -37.20 -2.82 21.50
C ALA A 263 -37.10 -1.99 22.79
N PRO A 264 -37.55 -0.71 22.81
CA PRO A 264 -37.67 0.02 24.04
C PRO A 264 -38.71 -0.68 24.93
N LYS A 265 -38.36 -0.87 26.21
CA LYS A 265 -39.26 -1.42 27.22
C LYS A 265 -40.57 -0.62 27.22
N THR A 266 -41.66 -1.28 26.85
CA THR A 266 -43.01 -0.86 27.17
C THR A 266 -43.20 -0.94 28.68
N GLY A 267 -43.57 0.17 29.30
CA GLY A 267 -44.06 0.24 30.67
C GLY A 267 -45.31 1.13 30.72
N GLN A 268 -46.47 0.47 30.79
CA GLN A 268 -47.73 0.84 31.49
C GLN A 268 -48.26 2.28 31.32
N ILE A 269 -49.37 2.51 30.60
CA ILE A 269 -50.78 2.45 31.06
C ILE A 269 -51.05 3.18 32.39
N THR A 270 -51.81 4.27 32.34
CA THR A 270 -53.08 4.56 33.07
C THR A 270 -53.67 5.87 32.53
N ARG A 271 -54.80 5.83 31.80
CA ARG A 271 -56.18 6.14 32.26
C ARG A 271 -56.34 7.47 33.02
N SER A 272 -56.83 8.48 32.31
CA SER A 272 -58.13 9.16 32.54
C SER A 272 -58.38 10.12 31.38
#